data_AF-A0A9D1UGQ4-F1
#
_entry.id   AF-A0A9D1UGQ4-F1
#
_cell.length_a   1.000
_cell.length_b   1.000
_cell.length_c   1.000
_cell.angle_alpha   90.00
_cell.angle_beta   90.00
_cell.angle_gamma   90.00
#
_symmetry.space_group_name_H-M   'P 1'
#
loop_
_entity.id
_entity.type
_entity.pdbx_description
1 polymer ?
#
loop_
_entity_poly.entity_id
_entity_poly.type
_entity_poly.pdbx_seq_one_letter_code
_entity_poly.pdbx_strand_id
1 'polypeptide(L)' 'SVSDEDEQGQIRYFEFSYRIYDSQVVTLCYFKKIGDDVYTFLAMTSKDDYALYRNRFMEVIKSTDIGD' A
#
# COMPACT_ATOMS: atom_id res chain seq x y z
N SER A 1 6.41 -10.66 1.45
CA SER A 1 5.38 -11.71 1.64
C SER A 1 4.08 -11.19 1.06
N VAL A 2 3.45 -11.94 0.16
CA VAL A 2 2.11 -11.61 -0.36
C VAL A 2 1.12 -12.29 0.58
N SER A 3 0.17 -11.56 1.16
CA SER A 3 -0.91 -12.14 1.96
C SER A 3 -2.19 -12.17 1.11
N ASP A 4 -2.79 -13.35 1.00
CA ASP A 4 -4.03 -13.56 0.28
C ASP A 4 -5.26 -13.13 1.09
N GLU A 5 -6.08 -12.32 0.41
CA GLU A 5 -7.55 -12.27 0.40
C GLU A 5 -8.32 -11.89 1.68
N ASP A 6 -9.04 -10.76 1.57
CA ASP A 6 -10.18 -10.40 2.41
C ASP A 6 -11.44 -10.49 1.52
N GLU A 7 -12.53 -11.06 2.04
CA GLU A 7 -13.68 -11.64 1.31
C GLU A 7 -14.61 -10.64 0.57
N GLN A 8 -14.14 -9.48 0.10
CA GLN A 8 -14.99 -8.46 -0.55
C GLN A 8 -14.44 -7.83 -1.84
N GLY A 9 -13.32 -8.31 -2.35
CA GLY A 9 -12.74 -7.79 -3.59
C GLY A 9 -11.23 -7.98 -3.54
N GLN A 10 -10.63 -8.33 -4.67
CA GLN A 10 -9.25 -8.77 -4.80
C GLN A 10 -8.26 -7.64 -4.48
N ILE A 11 -8.11 -7.31 -3.20
CA ILE A 11 -7.13 -6.37 -2.71
C ILE A 11 -5.76 -7.07 -2.80
N ARG A 12 -4.87 -6.50 -3.61
CA ARG A 12 -3.48 -6.94 -3.71
C ARG A 12 -2.60 -5.79 -3.24
N TYR A 13 -1.67 -6.08 -2.34
CA TYR A 13 -0.64 -5.14 -1.97
C TYR A 13 0.72 -5.85 -1.87
N PHE A 14 1.78 -5.09 -2.07
CA PHE A 14 3.13 -5.54 -1.76
C PHE A 14 3.95 -4.40 -1.17
N GLU A 15 4.97 -4.80 -0.43
CA GLU A 15 5.90 -3.91 0.22
C GLU A 15 7.29 -4.17 -0.38
N PHE A 16 8.01 -3.10 -0.70
CA PHE A 16 9.40 -3.20 -1.11
C PHE A 16 10.23 -2.11 -0.46
N SER A 17 11.49 -2.44 -0.19
CA SER A 17 12.44 -1.52 0.43
C SER A 17 13.65 -1.32 -0.48
N TYR A 18 14.13 -0.09 -0.54
CA TYR A 18 15.30 0.27 -1.32
C TYR A 18 16.05 1.41 -0.64
N ARG A 19 17.23 1.73 -1.14
CA ARG A 19 18.02 2.87 -0.67
C ARG A 19 17.90 4.03 -1.66
N ILE A 20 17.69 5.23 -1.12
CA ILE A 20 17.82 6.49 -1.85
C ILE A 20 18.88 7.29 -1.12
N TYR A 21 20.03 7.50 -1.75
CA TYR A 21 21.23 8.04 -1.09
C TYR A 21 21.56 7.22 0.18
N ASP A 22 21.66 7.89 1.33
CA ASP A 22 21.97 7.29 2.62
C ASP A 22 20.73 6.83 3.40
N SER A 23 19.52 6.99 2.84
CA SER A 23 18.26 6.66 3.50
C SER A 23 17.69 5.33 3.01
N GLN A 24 17.24 4.47 3.93
CA GLN A 24 16.43 3.30 3.59
C GLN A 24 14.95 3.67 3.62
N VAL A 25 14.26 3.41 2.51
CA VAL A 25 12.85 3.73 2.29
C VAL A 25 12.06 2.44 2.15
N VAL A 26 10.85 2.43 2.68
CA VAL A 26 9.85 1.39 2.42
C VAL A 26 8.70 2.01 1.64
N THR A 27 8.30 1.35 0.56
CA THR A 27 7.12 1.70 -0.22
C THR A 27 6.08 0.59 -0.07
N LEU A 28 4.88 0.98 0.34
CA LEU A 28 3.69 0.17 0.29
C LEU A 28 2.95 0.48 -1.01
N CYS A 29 2.76 -0.55 -1.83
CA CYS A 29 2.01 -0.47 -3.07
C CYS A 29 0.72 -1.25 -2.92
N TYR A 30 -0.41 -0.59 -3.13
CA TYR A 30 -1.74 -1.19 -3.00
C TYR A 30 -2.52 -1.03 -4.31
N PHE A 31 -3.22 -2.07 -4.73
CA PHE A 31 -4.01 -2.10 -5.95
C PHE A 31 -5.48 -2.36 -5.65
N LYS A 32 -6.36 -1.57 -6.27
CA LYS A 32 -7.81 -1.77 -6.29
C LYS A 32 -8.27 -1.90 -7.74
N LYS A 33 -8.92 -3.00 -8.09
CA LYS A 33 -9.58 -3.16 -9.39
C LYS A 33 -11.05 -2.72 -9.29
N ILE A 34 -11.50 -1.87 -10.20
CA ILE A 34 -12.90 -1.42 -10.29
C ILE A 34 -13.30 -1.51 -11.76
N GLY A 35 -14.24 -2.40 -12.09
CA GLY A 35 -14.51 -2.76 -13.48
C GLY A 35 -13.25 -3.29 -14.15
N ASP A 36 -12.84 -2.64 -15.24
CA ASP A 36 -11.61 -2.94 -15.99
C ASP A 36 -10.40 -2.08 -15.58
N ASP A 37 -10.63 -1.08 -14.73
CA ASP A 37 -9.58 -0.16 -14.29
C ASP A 37 -8.84 -0.69 -13.05
N VAL A 38 -7.54 -0.40 -12.98
CA VAL A 38 -6.68 -0.71 -11.84
C VAL A 38 -6.13 0.59 -11.25
N TYR A 39 -6.51 0.86 -10.02
CA TYR A 39 -6.04 2.01 -9.23
C TYR A 39 -4.87 1.58 -8.35
N THR A 40 -3.86 2.43 -8.28
CA THR A 40 -2.65 2.17 -7.48
C THR A 40 -2.47 3.27 -6.46
N PHE A 41 -2.26 2.88 -5.21
CA PHE A 41 -1.82 3.76 -4.14
C PHE A 41 -0.39 3.46 -3.76
N LEU A 42 0.41 4.52 -3.65
CA LEU A 42 1.80 4.46 -3.21
C LEU A 42 1.95 5.28 -1.94
N ALA A 43 2.35 4.62 -0.86
CA ALA A 43 2.74 5.27 0.38
C ALA A 43 4.21 4.96 0.67
N MET A 44 4.98 5.99 1.02
CA MET A 44 6.43 5.88 1.23
C MET A 44 6.80 6.51 2.56
N THR A 45 7.74 5.89 3.27
CA THR A 45 8.34 6.48 4.46
C THR A 45 9.73 5.88 4.70
N SER A 46 10.47 6.47 5.63
CA SER A 46 11.72 5.89 6.11
C SER A 46 11.48 4.49 6.68
N LYS A 47 12.45 3.60 6.59
CA LYS A 47 12.31 2.26 7.18
C LYS A 47 12.13 2.32 8.69
N ASP A 48 12.77 3.28 9.35
CA ASP A 48 12.71 3.44 10.81
C ASP A 48 11.31 3.82 11.26
N ASP A 49 10.60 4.61 10.46
CA ASP A 49 9.23 5.04 10.75
C ASP A 49 8.15 4.11 10.19
N TYR A 50 8.51 3.13 9.37
CA TYR A 50 7.54 2.32 8.63
C TYR A 50 6.58 1.57 9.55
N ALA A 51 7.07 1.00 10.65
CA ALA A 51 6.23 0.28 11.62
C ALA A 51 5.16 1.20 12.25
N LEU A 52 5.48 2.48 12.45
CA LEU A 52 4.55 3.47 13.01
C LEU A 52 3.48 3.89 11.99
N TYR A 53 3.87 4.07 10.72
CA TYR A 53 2.98 4.61 9.70
C TYR A 53 2.22 3.56 8.89
N ARG A 54 2.65 2.29 8.87
CA ARG A 54 2.03 1.23 8.05
C ARG A 54 0.53 1.13 8.24
N ASN A 55 0.07 1.07 9.50
CA ASN A 55 -1.36 0.94 9.78
C ASN A 55 -2.13 2.19 9.34
N ARG A 56 -1.56 3.38 9.55
CA ARG A 56 -2.15 4.65 9.09
C ARG A 56 -2.24 4.72 7.57
N PHE A 57 -1.23 4.24 6.85
CA PHE A 57 -1.30 4.14 5.39
C PHE A 57 -2.44 3.23 4.94
N MET A 58 -2.57 2.05 5.56
CA MET A 58 -3.66 1.13 5.25
C MET A 58 -5.03 1.71 5.58
N GLU A 59 -5.18 2.42 6.70
CA GLU A 59 -6.42 3.12 7.06
C GLU A 59 -6.81 4.16 6.01
N VAL A 60 -5.86 5.04 5.62
CA VAL A 60 -6.09 6.06 4.59
C VAL A 60 -6.46 5.42 3.25
N ILE A 61 -5.74 4.38 2.83
CA ILE A 61 -6.01 3.67 1.57
C ILE A 61 -7.41 3.04 1.60
N LYS A 62 -7.79 2.37 2.70
CA LYS A 62 -9.12 1.75 2.85
C LYS A 62 -10.24 2.78 2.97
N SER A 63 -9.99 3.95 3.56
CA SER A 63 -10.96 5.03 3.65
C SER A 63 -11.07 5.85 2.37
N THR A 64 -10.13 5.69 1.43
CA THR A 64 -10.20 6.40 0.16
C THR A 64 -11.26 5.77 -0.68
N ASP A 65 -12.36 6.50 -0.84
CA ASP A 65 -13.41 6.13 -1.76
C ASP A 65 -12.94 6.37 -3.19
N ILE A 66 -12.82 5.29 -3.95
CA ILE A 66 -12.50 5.32 -5.37
C ILE A 66 -13.56 4.46 -6.03
N GLY A 67 -14.38 5.10 -6.87
CA GLY A 67 -15.54 4.53 -7.55
C GLY A 67 -16.79 4.42 -6.66
N ASP A 68 -17.97 4.57 -7.28
CA ASP A 68 -19.28 4.32 -6.66
C ASP A 68 -19.53 2.81 -6.40
#